data_AF-A0A0F9A086-F1
#
_entry.id   AF-A0A0F9A086-F1
#
_cell.length_a   1.000
_cell.length_b   1.000
_cell.length_c   1.000
_cell.angle_alpha   90.00
_cell.angle_beta   90.00
_cell.angle_gamma   90.00
#
_symmetry.space_group_name_H-M   'P 1'
#
loop_
_entity.id
_entity.type
_entity.pdbx_description
1 polymer ?
#
loop_
_entity_poly.entity_id
_entity_poly.type
_entity_poly.pdbx_seq_one_letter_code
_entity_poly.pdbx_strand_id
1 'polypeptide(L)'
;MTKPMNPKCPIHNQRMWRRITQHGALYVCTVDACDILKWGDGDFTTPADTVTRARRHAAHGIFDKLWQDKHMTRGEAYQLLSGHLDKHVKSTHIGLFDVCECEATIAFANMMQKRILLEKFT
;
A
#
# COMPACT_ATOMS: atom_id res chain seq x y z
N MET A 1 12.45 -14.37 -28.40
CA MET A 1 12.44 -14.00 -26.95
C MET A 1 11.13 -14.51 -26.35
N THR A 2 11.19 -15.48 -25.45
CA THR A 2 9.98 -16.01 -24.79
C THR A 2 9.43 -14.94 -23.85
N LYS A 3 8.12 -14.68 -23.92
CA LYS A 3 7.44 -13.72 -23.05
C LYS A 3 7.70 -14.13 -21.58
N PRO A 4 8.11 -13.21 -20.68
CA PRO A 4 8.40 -13.58 -19.31
C PRO A 4 7.15 -14.22 -18.70
N MET A 5 7.35 -15.41 -18.17
CA MET A 5 6.31 -16.18 -17.52
C MET A 5 5.79 -15.42 -16.30
N ASN A 6 4.47 -15.42 -16.10
CA ASN A 6 3.87 -14.79 -14.91
C ASN A 6 4.51 -15.35 -13.62
N PRO A 7 4.74 -14.50 -12.60
CA PRO A 7 5.31 -14.91 -11.34
C PRO A 7 4.42 -15.95 -10.65
N LYS A 8 5.06 -16.76 -9.81
CA LYS A 8 4.35 -17.68 -8.94
C LYS A 8 4.04 -17.02 -7.61
N CYS A 9 2.88 -17.34 -7.04
CA CYS A 9 2.52 -16.91 -5.69
C CYS A 9 3.48 -17.58 -4.68
N PRO A 10 4.07 -16.83 -3.74
CA PRO A 10 4.99 -17.37 -2.73
C PRO A 10 4.34 -18.35 -1.75
N ILE A 11 3.02 -18.29 -1.55
CA ILE A 11 2.28 -19.16 -0.62
C ILE A 11 1.80 -20.45 -1.30
N HIS A 12 1.22 -20.33 -2.50
CA HIS A 12 0.55 -21.45 -3.17
C HIS A 12 1.38 -22.07 -4.31
N ASN A 13 2.54 -21.48 -4.66
CA ASN A 13 3.42 -21.91 -5.76
C ASN A 13 2.74 -22.03 -7.14
N GLN A 14 1.59 -21.38 -7.33
CA GLN A 14 0.84 -21.37 -8.59
C GLN A 14 1.08 -20.08 -9.39
N ARG A 15 0.92 -20.16 -10.71
CA ARG A 15 1.08 -19.00 -11.59
C ARG A 15 -0.02 -17.98 -11.33
N MET A 16 0.37 -16.73 -11.13
CA MET A 16 -0.56 -15.63 -10.92
C MET A 16 -1.16 -15.15 -12.24
N TRP A 17 -2.39 -14.64 -12.17
CA TRP A 17 -3.06 -14.03 -13.31
C TRP A 17 -2.68 -12.55 -13.41
N ARG A 18 -2.36 -12.09 -14.63
CA ARG A 18 -1.95 -10.70 -14.87
C ARG A 18 -3.17 -9.87 -15.29
N ARG A 19 -3.50 -8.87 -14.48
CA ARG A 19 -4.50 -7.83 -14.76
C ARG A 19 -3.81 -6.54 -15.14
N ILE A 20 -4.33 -5.84 -16.15
CA ILE A 20 -3.90 -4.48 -16.46
C ILE A 20 -4.89 -3.51 -15.80
N THR A 21 -4.35 -2.58 -15.02
CA THR A 21 -5.10 -1.51 -14.36
C THR A 21 -4.58 -0.17 -14.84
N GLN A 22 -5.28 0.91 -14.47
CA GLN A 22 -4.80 2.29 -14.69
C GLN A 22 -3.45 2.58 -13.98
N HIS A 23 -3.09 1.79 -12.97
CA HIS A 23 -1.85 1.94 -12.21
C HIS A 23 -0.73 0.99 -12.69
N GLY A 24 -0.97 0.22 -13.75
CA GLY A 24 -0.03 -0.75 -14.30
C GLY A 24 -0.48 -2.19 -14.12
N ALA A 25 0.46 -3.12 -14.33
CA ALA A 25 0.22 -4.55 -14.26
C ALA A 25 0.10 -5.02 -12.80
N LEU A 26 -0.98 -5.73 -12.48
CA LEU A 26 -1.23 -6.37 -11.21
C LEU A 26 -1.24 -7.88 -11.41
N TYR A 27 -0.40 -8.61 -10.67
CA TYR A 27 -0.43 -10.06 -10.62
C TYR A 27 -1.26 -10.48 -9.40
N VAL A 28 -2.31 -11.29 -9.64
CA VAL A 28 -3.27 -11.75 -8.64
C VAL A 28 -3.22 -13.27 -8.52
N CYS A 29 -3.22 -13.77 -7.29
CA CYS A 29 -3.33 -15.20 -7.05
C CYS A 29 -4.75 -15.71 -7.38
N THR A 30 -4.88 -16.90 -7.95
CA THR A 30 -6.17 -17.48 -8.38
C THR A 30 -6.80 -18.42 -7.35
N VAL A 31 -6.11 -18.70 -6.24
CA VAL A 31 -6.65 -19.52 -5.14
C VAL A 31 -7.59 -18.66 -4.32
N ASP A 32 -8.78 -19.19 -4.07
CA ASP A 32 -9.77 -18.55 -3.23
C ASP A 32 -9.19 -18.26 -1.84
N ALA A 33 -9.52 -17.08 -1.30
CA ALA A 33 -8.98 -16.53 -0.07
C ALA A 33 -7.47 -16.16 -0.07
N CYS A 34 -6.74 -16.32 -1.19
CA CYS A 34 -5.40 -15.76 -1.31
C CYS A 34 -5.43 -14.28 -1.71
N ASP A 35 -4.73 -13.45 -0.95
CA ASP A 35 -4.65 -12.01 -1.16
C ASP A 35 -3.24 -11.51 -1.48
N ILE A 36 -2.35 -12.45 -1.83
CA ILE A 36 -1.03 -12.09 -2.32
C ILE A 36 -1.16 -11.45 -3.69
N LEU A 37 -0.66 -10.23 -3.78
CA LEU A 37 -0.61 -9.41 -4.97
C LEU A 37 0.84 -9.05 -5.28
N LYS A 38 1.13 -8.79 -6.55
CA LYS A 38 2.41 -8.18 -6.97
C LYS A 38 2.14 -7.13 -8.04
N TRP A 39 2.63 -5.91 -7.81
CA TRP A 39 2.52 -4.82 -8.76
C TRP A 39 3.74 -4.80 -9.66
N GLY A 40 3.57 -5.05 -10.96
CA GLY A 40 4.65 -5.02 -11.95
C GLY A 40 5.88 -5.77 -11.46
N ASP A 41 7.01 -5.05 -11.39
CA ASP A 41 8.30 -5.57 -10.92
C ASP A 41 8.54 -5.38 -9.41
N GLY A 42 7.59 -4.79 -8.67
CA GLY A 42 7.69 -4.58 -7.22
C GLY A 42 7.49 -5.84 -6.37
N ASP A 43 7.57 -5.71 -5.04
CA ASP A 43 7.49 -6.85 -4.14
C ASP A 43 6.09 -7.44 -4.01
N PHE A 44 6.02 -8.67 -3.51
CA PHE A 44 4.75 -9.30 -3.13
C PHE A 44 4.19 -8.64 -1.87
N THR A 45 2.87 -8.53 -1.78
CA THR A 45 2.21 -8.21 -0.50
C THR A 45 2.40 -9.35 0.50
N THR A 46 2.26 -9.05 1.78
CA THR A 46 2.22 -10.09 2.83
C THR A 46 0.80 -10.63 2.98
N PRO A 47 0.62 -11.91 3.35
CA PRO A 47 -0.70 -12.46 3.64
C PRO A 47 -1.42 -11.61 4.69
N ALA A 48 -2.70 -11.31 4.48
CA ALA A 48 -3.52 -10.62 5.46
C ALA A 48 -4.79 -11.41 5.77
N ASP A 49 -5.12 -11.48 7.05
CA ASP A 49 -6.44 -11.92 7.49
C ASP A 49 -7.50 -10.84 7.20
N THR A 50 -8.77 -11.14 7.50
CA THR A 50 -9.88 -10.22 7.26
C THR A 50 -9.68 -8.88 7.98
N VAL A 51 -9.12 -8.90 9.20
CA VAL A 51 -8.90 -7.71 10.02
C VAL A 51 -7.81 -6.84 9.41
N THR A 52 -6.64 -7.41 9.12
CA THR A 52 -5.51 -6.73 8.50
C THR A 52 -5.90 -6.15 7.14
N ARG A 53 -6.71 -6.86 6.35
CA ARG A 53 -7.21 -6.36 5.07
C ARG A 53 -8.10 -5.12 5.22
N ALA A 54 -9.03 -5.15 6.17
CA ALA A 54 -9.89 -4.01 6.45
C ALA A 54 -9.07 -2.80 6.91
N ARG A 55 -8.03 -3.03 7.71
CA ARG A 55 -7.14 -1.97 8.20
C ARG A 55 -6.23 -1.39 7.13
N ARG A 56 -5.67 -2.20 6.24
CA ARG A 56 -4.92 -1.70 5.08
C ARG A 56 -5.79 -0.83 4.17
N HIS A 57 -7.03 -1.24 3.92
CA HIS A 57 -7.98 -0.43 3.14
C HIS A 57 -8.31 0.91 3.83
N ALA A 58 -8.58 0.88 5.14
CA ALA A 58 -8.84 2.09 5.91
C ALA A 58 -7.63 3.04 5.91
N ALA A 59 -6.43 2.51 6.10
CA ALA A 59 -5.18 3.28 6.05
C ALA A 59 -4.99 3.94 4.68
N HIS A 60 -5.14 3.20 3.58
CA HIS A 60 -5.11 3.79 2.23
C HIS A 60 -6.13 4.90 2.04
N GLY A 61 -7.40 4.67 2.43
CA GLY A 61 -8.48 5.64 2.22
C GLY A 61 -8.27 6.98 2.93
N ILE A 62 -7.51 7.01 4.03
CA ILE A 62 -7.21 8.24 4.78
C ILE A 62 -5.85 8.80 4.37
N PHE A 63 -4.82 7.98 4.30
CA PHE A 63 -3.45 8.40 3.98
C PHE A 63 -3.34 8.95 2.57
N ASP A 64 -3.98 8.30 1.59
CA ASP A 64 -3.81 8.70 0.20
C ASP A 64 -4.38 10.09 -0.12
N LYS A 65 -5.32 10.58 0.69
CA LYS A 65 -5.84 11.95 0.60
C LYS A 65 -4.76 13.02 0.76
N LEU A 66 -3.71 12.75 1.54
CA LEU A 66 -2.59 13.70 1.72
C LEU A 66 -1.97 14.12 0.39
N TRP A 67 -1.87 13.18 -0.56
CA TRP A 67 -1.29 13.45 -1.87
C TRP A 67 -2.33 13.56 -3.00
N GLN A 68 -3.50 12.92 -2.86
CA GLN A 68 -4.60 13.04 -3.83
C GLN A 68 -5.20 14.44 -3.85
N ASP A 69 -5.29 15.10 -2.70
CA ASP A 69 -5.80 16.48 -2.58
C ASP A 69 -4.74 17.54 -2.93
N LYS A 70 -3.60 17.10 -3.50
CA LYS A 70 -2.48 17.92 -3.97
C LYS A 70 -1.86 18.82 -2.90
N HIS A 71 -1.93 18.42 -1.63
CA HIS A 71 -1.26 19.12 -0.53
C HIS A 71 0.23 18.78 -0.47
N MET A 72 0.59 17.58 -0.91
CA MET A 72 1.97 17.14 -1.12
C MET A 72 2.03 16.11 -2.25
N THR A 73 3.23 15.79 -2.72
CA THR A 73 3.44 14.66 -3.64
C THR A 73 3.31 13.33 -2.91
N ARG A 74 3.01 12.26 -3.65
CA ARG A 74 2.99 10.89 -3.09
C ARG A 74 4.33 10.52 -2.44
N GLY A 75 5.44 10.91 -3.06
CA GLY A 75 6.78 10.64 -2.54
C GLY A 75 7.03 11.31 -1.19
N GLU A 76 6.66 12.59 -1.05
CA GLU A 76 6.75 13.31 0.21
C GLU A 76 5.88 12.69 1.29
N ALA A 77 4.65 12.27 0.97
CA ALA A 77 3.77 11.60 1.92
C ALA A 77 4.41 10.32 2.49
N TYR A 78 4.96 9.46 1.63
CA TYR A 78 5.65 8.24 2.08
C TYR A 78 6.97 8.53 2.79
N GLN A 79 7.69 9.59 2.42
CA GLN A 79 8.90 10.02 3.14
C GLN A 79 8.57 10.43 4.58
N LEU A 80 7.52 11.23 4.78
CA LEU A 80 7.09 11.63 6.11
C LEU A 80 6.57 10.44 6.94
N LEU A 81 5.78 9.55 6.31
CA LEU A 81 5.32 8.32 6.96
C LEU A 81 6.49 7.44 7.41
N SER A 82 7.55 7.36 6.60
CA SER A 82 8.75 6.58 6.93
C SER A 82 9.45 7.08 8.19
N GLY A 83 9.55 8.40 8.36
CA GLY A 83 10.07 9.00 9.58
C GLY A 83 9.17 8.79 10.79
N HIS A 84 7.84 8.78 10.59
CA HIS A 84 6.88 8.52 11.66
C HIS A 84 6.92 7.06 12.16
N LEU A 85 7.06 6.10 11.25
CA LEU A 85 7.10 4.68 11.57
C LEU A 85 8.50 4.18 11.94
N ASP A 86 9.53 5.02 11.83
CA ASP A 86 10.95 4.62 11.95
C ASP A 86 11.32 3.45 11.01
N LYS A 87 10.91 3.57 9.74
CA LYS A 87 11.13 2.55 8.70
C LYS A 87 11.81 3.16 7.50
N HIS A 88 12.58 2.35 6.78
CA HIS A 88 13.07 2.74 5.46
C HIS A 88 11.89 2.93 4.49
N VAL A 89 11.92 3.95 3.63
CA VAL A 89 10.82 4.30 2.70
C VAL A 89 10.36 3.10 1.86
N LYS A 90 11.29 2.28 1.37
CA LYS A 90 10.93 1.06 0.61
C LYS A 90 10.08 0.05 1.40
N SER A 91 10.13 0.10 2.72
CA SER A 91 9.38 -0.76 3.64
C SER A 91 8.09 -0.11 4.15
N THR A 92 7.70 1.05 3.62
CA THR A 92 6.47 1.78 4.01
C THR A 92 5.27 1.53 3.10
N HIS A 93 5.34 0.50 2.25
CA HIS A 93 4.19 0.14 1.43
C HIS A 93 3.07 -0.42 2.33
N ILE A 94 1.92 0.27 2.40
CA ILE A 94 0.78 -0.09 3.27
C ILE A 94 0.30 -1.53 3.03
N GLY A 95 0.44 -2.05 1.80
CA GLY A 95 0.17 -3.46 1.47
C GLY A 95 1.08 -4.48 2.20
N LEU A 96 2.07 -4.04 2.96
CA LEU A 96 2.95 -4.86 3.80
C LEU A 96 2.63 -4.72 5.30
N PHE A 97 1.77 -3.78 5.69
CA PHE A 97 1.58 -3.40 7.10
C PHE A 97 0.77 -4.43 7.87
N ASP A 98 1.12 -4.61 9.14
CA ASP A 98 0.25 -5.25 10.12
C ASP A 98 -0.86 -4.30 10.60
N VAL A 99 -1.70 -4.77 11.53
CA VAL A 99 -2.79 -3.96 12.09
C VAL A 99 -2.26 -2.74 12.84
N CYS A 100 -1.21 -2.87 13.64
CA CYS A 100 -0.64 -1.78 14.43
C CYS A 100 -0.07 -0.68 13.54
N GLU A 101 0.66 -1.06 12.50
CA GLU A 101 1.21 -0.15 11.50
C GLU A 101 0.11 0.57 10.70
N CYS A 102 -0.99 -0.12 10.40
CA CYS A 102 -2.16 0.52 9.78
C CYS A 102 -2.79 1.58 10.69
N GLU A 103 -3.00 1.28 11.98
CA GLU A 103 -3.55 2.24 12.94
C GLU A 103 -2.63 3.46 13.14
N ALA A 104 -1.32 3.23 13.26
CA ALA A 104 -0.33 4.30 13.33
C ALA A 104 -0.38 5.20 12.08
N THR A 105 -0.50 4.60 10.89
CA THR A 105 -0.63 5.32 9.62
C THR A 105 -1.90 6.16 9.56
N ILE A 106 -3.03 5.64 10.06
CA ILE A 106 -4.30 6.38 10.14
C ILE A 106 -4.17 7.58 11.08
N ALA A 107 -3.61 7.37 12.28
CA ALA A 107 -3.40 8.45 13.24
C ALA A 107 -2.49 9.55 12.67
N PHE A 108 -1.38 9.15 12.05
CA PHE A 108 -0.46 10.05 11.34
C PHE A 108 -1.17 10.86 10.25
N ALA A 109 -1.94 10.19 9.39
CA ALA A 109 -2.63 10.86 8.29
C ALA A 109 -3.65 11.90 8.78
N ASN A 110 -4.41 11.57 9.83
CA ASN A 110 -5.36 12.51 10.44
C ASN A 110 -4.66 13.72 11.06
N MET A 111 -3.53 13.51 11.75
CA MET A 111 -2.72 14.59 12.30
C MET A 111 -2.21 15.53 11.19
N MET A 112 -1.69 14.95 10.10
CA MET A 112 -1.18 15.71 8.95
C MET A 112 -2.29 16.50 8.24
N GLN A 113 -3.47 15.91 8.03
CA GLN A 113 -4.61 16.65 7.47
C GLN A 113 -5.03 17.83 8.34
N LYS A 114 -5.07 17.64 9.66
CA LYS A 114 -5.38 18.73 10.60
C LYS A 114 -4.34 19.85 10.52
N ARG A 115 -3.05 19.50 10.44
CA ARG A 115 -1.97 20.48 10.29
C ARG A 115 -2.10 21.28 8.99
N ILE A 116 -2.31 20.60 7.86
CA ILE A 116 -2.51 21.24 6.56
C ILE A 116 -3.72 22.19 6.57
N LEU A 117 -4.81 21.79 7.23
CA LEU A 117 -5.98 22.64 7.36
C LEU A 117 -5.67 23.90 8.18
N LEU A 118 -4.96 23.78 9.30
CA LEU A 118 -4.59 24.94 10.12
C LEU A 118 -3.67 25.92 9.37
N GLU A 119 -2.69 25.40 8.62
CA GLU A 119 -1.75 26.21 7.82
C GLU A 119 -2.46 27.00 6.69
N LYS A 120 -3.66 26.60 6.26
CA LYS A 120 -4.46 27.34 5.27
C LYS A 120 -5.21 28.55 5.84
N PHE A 121 -5.35 28.64 7.16
CA PHE A 121 -6.07 29.72 7.85
C PHE A 121 -5.14 30.68 8.60
N THR A 122 -3.83 30.52 8.44
CA THR A 122 -2.78 31.41 8.95
C THR A 122 -2.11 32.13 7.79
#